data_AF-A0A8J7MAX3-F1
#
_entry.id   AF-A0A8J7MAX3-F1
#
_cell.length_a   1.000
_cell.length_b   1.000
_cell.length_c   1.000
_cell.angle_alpha   90.00
_cell.angle_beta   90.00
_cell.angle_gamma   90.00
#
_symmetry.space_group_name_H-M   'P 1'
#
loop_
_entity.id
_entity.type
_entity.pdbx_description
1 polymer ?
#
loop_
_entity_poly.entity_id
_entity_poly.type
_entity_poly.pdbx_seq_one_letter_code
_entity_poly.pdbx_strand_id
1 'polypeptide(L)'
;MARTDGRGAIVSVRSGETEDVSICHLSTGLGCGRLKVGSFSRSERMAKWNECLRIEDQIGSASFVGDAPLSRTWRDRARRDGAASRIRLHA
;
A
#
# COMPACT_ATOMS: atom_id res chain seq x y z
N MET A 1 -13.88 -7.42 -9.84
CA MET A 1 -13.58 -6.35 -10.82
C MET A 1 -12.09 -6.04 -10.89
N ALA A 2 -11.48 -5.24 -10.01
CA ALA A 2 -10.07 -4.86 -10.20
C ALA A 2 -9.11 -6.06 -10.37
N ARG A 3 -9.17 -7.05 -9.46
CA ARG A 3 -8.36 -8.29 -9.54
C ARG A 3 -8.69 -9.14 -10.76
N THR A 4 -9.97 -9.25 -11.12
CA THR A 4 -10.43 -10.02 -12.29
C THR A 4 -9.95 -9.40 -13.60
N ASP A 5 -9.77 -8.06 -13.62
CA ASP A 5 -9.29 -7.32 -14.79
C ASP A 5 -7.75 -7.20 -14.81
N GLY A 6 -7.05 -7.95 -13.96
CA GLY A 6 -5.58 -7.91 -13.86
C GLY A 6 -5.01 -6.62 -13.27
N ARG A 7 -5.84 -5.78 -12.64
CA ARG A 7 -5.43 -4.52 -12.00
C ARG A 7 -5.15 -4.74 -10.51
N GLY A 8 -4.15 -4.04 -9.99
CA GLY A 8 -3.91 -3.96 -8.54
C GLY A 8 -4.88 -2.97 -7.89
N ALA A 9 -5.32 -3.28 -6.67
CA ALA A 9 -6.09 -2.35 -5.84
C ALA A 9 -5.17 -1.55 -4.91
N ILE A 10 -5.62 -0.37 -4.49
CA ILE A 10 -5.06 0.38 -3.37
C ILE A 10 -6.25 0.86 -2.57
N VAL A 11 -6.31 0.48 -1.30
CA VAL A 11 -7.30 1.05 -0.39
C VAL A 11 -6.74 2.37 0.13
N SER A 12 -7.52 3.45 0.10
CA SER A 12 -7.01 4.79 0.39
C SER A 12 -7.92 5.60 1.29
N VAL A 13 -7.29 6.23 2.27
CA VAL A 13 -7.84 7.24 3.17
C VAL A 13 -8.06 8.57 2.41
N ARG A 14 -9.04 9.36 2.84
CA ARG A 14 -9.43 10.69 2.32
C ARG A 14 -8.85 11.83 3.18
N SER A 15 -9.20 13.08 2.88
CA SER A 15 -8.67 14.26 3.57
C SER A 15 -9.38 14.57 4.90
N GLY A 16 -10.65 14.20 5.05
CA GLY A 16 -11.44 14.40 6.27
C GLY A 16 -11.71 13.07 6.95
N GLU A 17 -10.81 12.67 7.84
CA GLU A 17 -10.76 11.31 8.39
C GLU A 17 -10.91 11.32 9.89
N THR A 18 -11.33 10.18 10.43
CA THR A 18 -11.48 9.96 11.86
C THR A 18 -10.48 8.90 12.32
N GLU A 19 -10.52 8.53 13.59
CA GLU A 19 -9.71 7.43 14.12
C GLU A 19 -10.27 6.04 13.77
N ASP A 20 -11.32 5.94 12.94
CA ASP A 20 -11.77 4.66 12.40
C ASP A 20 -10.63 3.93 11.66
N VAL A 21 -10.49 2.63 11.94
CA VAL A 21 -9.43 1.78 11.39
C VAL A 21 -9.96 0.69 10.47
N SER A 22 -11.25 0.73 10.11
CA SER A 22 -11.90 -0.27 9.27
C SER A 22 -11.18 -0.47 7.94
N ILE A 23 -10.55 0.58 7.42
CA ILE A 23 -9.79 0.55 6.17
C ILE A 23 -8.54 -0.36 6.22
N CYS A 24 -7.93 -0.51 7.40
CA CYS A 24 -6.77 -1.38 7.61
C CYS A 24 -7.20 -2.85 7.49
N HIS A 25 -8.26 -3.24 8.19
CA HIS A 25 -8.83 -4.58 8.11
C HIS A 25 -9.38 -4.89 6.71
N LEU A 26 -10.05 -3.94 6.07
CA LEU A 26 -10.54 -4.11 4.70
C LEU A 26 -9.39 -4.40 3.72
N SER A 27 -8.30 -3.62 3.80
CA SER A 27 -7.14 -3.79 2.93
C SER A 27 -6.45 -5.15 3.14
N THR A 28 -6.26 -5.55 4.41
CA THR A 28 -5.63 -6.82 4.75
C THR A 28 -6.53 -8.00 4.41
N GLY A 29 -7.79 -7.99 4.81
CA GLY A 29 -8.75 -9.06 4.57
C GLY A 29 -9.02 -9.33 3.09
N LEU A 30 -9.01 -8.28 2.26
CA LEU A 30 -9.13 -8.42 0.80
C LEU A 30 -7.81 -8.80 0.10
N GLY A 31 -6.70 -8.84 0.83
CA GLY A 31 -5.38 -9.12 0.27
C GLY A 31 -4.97 -8.09 -0.79
N CYS A 32 -5.25 -6.80 -0.57
CA CYS A 32 -4.96 -5.76 -1.55
C CYS A 32 -3.46 -5.53 -1.78
N GLY A 33 -2.63 -5.84 -0.79
CA GLY A 33 -1.18 -5.68 -0.81
C GLY A 33 -0.68 -4.22 -0.76
N ARG A 34 -1.58 -3.22 -0.82
CA ARG A 34 -1.23 -1.79 -0.74
C ARG A 34 -2.33 -1.01 -0.03
N LEU A 35 -1.92 -0.18 0.92
CA LEU A 35 -2.76 0.74 1.68
C LEU A 35 -2.15 2.15 1.63
N LYS A 36 -2.99 3.18 1.45
CA LYS A 36 -2.57 4.58 1.41
C LYS A 36 -3.24 5.36 2.54
N VAL A 37 -2.50 5.61 3.62
CA VAL A 37 -2.98 6.29 4.83
C VAL A 37 -2.61 7.77 4.88
N GLY A 38 -1.45 8.14 4.32
CA GLY A 38 -0.88 9.49 4.41
C GLY A 38 0.35 9.52 5.31
N SER A 39 0.80 10.73 5.67
CA SER A 39 2.01 10.93 6.49
C SER A 39 1.88 10.33 7.89
N PHE A 40 3.01 10.10 8.55
CA PHE A 40 3.13 9.74 9.98
C PHE A 40 2.94 10.97 10.88
N SER A 41 1.84 11.69 10.66
CA SER A 41 1.44 12.86 11.44
C SER A 41 -0.07 12.94 11.47
N ARG A 42 -0.62 13.56 12.53
CA ARG A 42 -2.06 13.59 12.88
C ARG A 42 -2.56 12.27 13.47
N SER A 43 -3.36 12.34 14.53
CA SER A 43 -3.80 11.16 15.29
C SER A 43 -4.66 10.21 14.45
N GLU A 44 -5.51 10.75 13.57
CA GLU A 44 -6.44 9.98 12.74
C GLU A 44 -5.72 9.05 11.74
N ARG A 45 -4.51 9.44 11.32
CA ARG A 45 -3.63 8.62 10.47
C ARG A 45 -2.79 7.66 11.29
N MET A 46 -2.28 8.11 12.44
CA MET A 46 -1.51 7.26 13.35
C MET A 46 -2.34 6.10 13.88
N ALA A 47 -3.65 6.29 14.13
CA ALA A 47 -4.56 5.21 14.49
C ALA A 47 -4.50 4.04 13.49
N LYS A 48 -4.49 4.34 12.19
CA LYS A 48 -4.44 3.35 11.10
C LYS A 48 -3.07 2.68 10.97
N TRP A 49 -1.98 3.45 11.11
CA TRP A 49 -0.63 2.88 11.13
C TRP A 49 -0.43 1.94 12.32
N ASN A 50 -0.87 2.34 13.51
CA ASN A 50 -0.83 1.51 14.71
C ASN A 50 -1.67 0.25 14.53
N GLU A 51 -2.83 0.34 13.88
CA GLU A 51 -3.64 -0.84 13.61
C GLU A 51 -2.98 -1.79 12.62
N CYS A 52 -2.26 -1.29 11.61
CA CYS A 52 -1.49 -2.15 10.72
C CYS A 52 -0.45 -2.97 11.50
N LEU A 53 0.21 -2.38 12.50
CA LEU A 53 1.15 -3.08 13.37
C LEU A 53 0.45 -4.13 14.26
N ARG A 54 -0.74 -3.83 14.79
CA ARG A 54 -1.52 -4.82 15.57
C ARG A 54 -1.96 -6.00 14.70
N ILE A 55 -2.40 -5.72 13.47
CA ILE A 55 -2.76 -6.75 12.50
C ILE A 55 -1.54 -7.61 12.14
N GLU A 56 -0.38 -7.00 11.92
CA GLU A 56 0.87 -7.73 11.66
C GLU A 56 1.24 -8.63 12.86
N ASP A 57 1.16 -8.13 14.09
CA ASP A 57 1.47 -8.90 15.31
C ASP A 57 0.55 -10.13 15.44
N GLN A 58 -0.72 -10.02 15.04
CA GLN A 58 -1.68 -11.12 15.06
C GLN A 58 -1.42 -12.19 13.97
N ILE A 59 -0.97 -11.79 12.78
CA ILE A 59 -0.82 -12.70 11.62
C ILE A 59 0.64 -13.22 11.50
N GLY A 60 1.59 -12.49 12.05
CA GLY A 60 3.02 -12.75 11.95
C GLY A 60 3.73 -11.94 10.85
N SER A 61 5.04 -11.80 11.01
CA SER A 61 5.92 -10.96 10.16
C SER A 61 6.04 -11.43 8.71
N ALA A 62 5.69 -12.68 8.40
CA ALA A 62 5.63 -13.19 7.04
C ALA A 62 4.47 -12.60 6.20
N SER A 63 3.59 -11.80 6.82
CA SER A 63 2.43 -11.18 6.16
C SER A 63 2.79 -10.00 5.26
N PHE A 64 3.97 -9.39 5.41
CA PHE A 64 4.38 -8.25 4.59
C PHE A 64 4.85 -8.69 3.19
N VAL A 65 4.13 -8.23 2.15
CA VAL A 65 4.34 -8.65 0.75
C VAL A 65 5.40 -7.86 -0.02
N GLY A 66 6.02 -6.85 0.59
CA GLY A 66 7.09 -6.05 -0.02
C GLY A 66 6.74 -5.48 -1.41
N ASP A 67 7.66 -5.66 -2.37
CA ASP A 67 7.54 -5.16 -3.74
C ASP A 67 6.61 -6.02 -4.64
N ALA A 68 6.09 -7.16 -4.15
CA ALA A 68 5.27 -8.07 -4.97
C ALA A 68 4.06 -7.38 -5.64
N PRO A 69 3.32 -6.46 -4.98
CA PRO A 69 2.23 -5.71 -5.60
C PRO A 69 2.67 -4.72 -6.71
N LEU A 70 3.98 -4.48 -6.86
CA LEU A 70 4.55 -3.60 -7.88
C LEU A 70 5.06 -4.36 -9.11
N SER A 71 5.06 -5.70 -9.10
CA SER A 71 5.57 -6.62 -10.14
C SER A 71 4.93 -6.52 -11.53
N ARG A 72 3.97 -5.61 -11.74
CA ARG A 72 3.31 -5.34 -13.03
C ARG A 72 3.22 -3.85 -13.35
N THR A 73 3.95 -3.04 -12.58
CA THR A 73 3.98 -1.59 -12.74
C THR A 73 5.16 -1.16 -13.62
N TRP A 74 5.21 0.11 -13.95
CA TRP A 74 6.33 0.70 -14.68
C TRP A 74 7.68 0.50 -13.95
N ARG A 75 7.69 0.46 -12.61
CA ARG A 75 8.91 0.22 -11.81
C ARG A 75 9.53 -1.12 -12.11
N ASP A 76 8.69 -2.14 -12.16
CA ASP A 76 9.14 -3.51 -12.37
C ASP A 76 9.55 -3.75 -13.83
N ARG A 77 8.88 -3.11 -14.80
CA ARG A 77 9.39 -3.04 -16.19
C ARG A 77 10.78 -2.40 -16.25
N ALA A 78 10.94 -1.23 -15.62
CA ALA A 78 12.23 -0.54 -15.58
C ALA A 78 13.36 -1.37 -14.92
N ARG A 79 13.04 -2.19 -13.92
CA ARG A 79 14.00 -3.14 -13.32
C ARG A 79 14.36 -4.28 -14.28
N ARG A 80 13.39 -4.87 -14.99
CA ARG A 80 13.61 -5.96 -15.95
C ARG A 80 14.41 -5.51 -17.18
N ASP A 81 14.15 -4.30 -17.64
CA ASP A 81 14.75 -3.75 -18.86
C ASP A 81 16.19 -3.22 -18.62
N GLY A 82 16.77 -3.43 -17.43
CA GLY A 82 18.17 -3.14 -17.17
C GLY A 82 18.54 -1.66 -17.29
N ALA A 83 17.74 -0.75 -16.71
CA ALA A 83 18.08 0.66 -16.56
C ALA A 83 18.56 1.37 -17.84
N ALA A 84 17.71 1.48 -18.86
CA ALA A 84 17.89 2.48 -19.91
C ALA A 84 17.12 3.77 -19.57
N SER A 85 17.87 4.85 -19.34
CA SER A 85 17.47 6.27 -19.22
C SER A 85 17.26 6.85 -17.80
N ARG A 86 18.22 7.72 -17.46
CA ARG A 86 18.16 8.83 -16.50
C ARG A 86 16.73 9.34 -16.26
N ILE A 87 16.32 9.35 -15.00
CA ILE A 87 15.29 10.28 -14.53
C ILE A 87 15.88 11.69 -14.68
N ARG A 88 15.54 12.39 -15.77
CA ARG A 88 15.52 13.86 -15.77
C ARG A 88 14.31 14.26 -14.93
N LEU A 89 14.54 14.47 -13.63
CA LEU A 89 13.65 15.27 -12.81
C LEU A 89 13.79 16.71 -13.32
N HIS A 90 12.83 17.17 -14.11
CA HIS A 90 12.62 18.60 -14.26
C HIS A 90 11.99 19.08 -12.94
N ALA A 91 12.79 19.85 -12.20
CA ALA A 91 12.34 20.79 -11.20
C ALA A 91 11.39 21.82 -11.81
#